data_AF-A0A352HSB4-F1
#
_entry.id   AF-A0A352HSB4-F1
#
_cell.length_a   1.000
_cell.length_b   1.000
_cell.length_c   1.000
_cell.angle_alpha   90.00
_cell.angle_beta   90.00
_cell.angle_gamma   90.00
#
_symmetry.space_group_name_H-M   'P 1'
#
loop_
_entity.id
_entity.type
_entity.pdbx_description
1 polymer ?
#
loop_
_entity_poly.entity_id
_entity_poly.type
_entity_poly.pdbx_seq_one_letter_code
_entity_poly.pdbx_strand_id
1 'polypeptide(L)'
;MTTRILTATAALSLAAAALADTVEAYPGTLSAILGEMRLNGSAPTRLNVRGSIDIRDLSALAAARIDTLDLSAATVRGFSSPTPLLYGKHTFEADVIPAYTFAGSPCRVMMLPSGIKAIGEGAFASSSLARIDMPEGVTLIGDFAFSGCASLEKAGIPSTLETLGQGAFAGCESLTETDLSKTSVTGIADRTFAGCTALSQIEMPGQLRTIGTLAFEGTALSSLSADRQITVSPFAFALMRAMPASAVSVSNAGAAHGIYFGDEWLTQVAYPLAPIPGLAYA
;
A
#
# COMPACT_ATOMS: atom_id res chain seq x y z
N MET A 1 7.70 42.51 -41.71
CA MET A 1 6.78 41.65 -40.94
C MET A 1 7.21 40.22 -41.17
N THR A 2 8.02 39.67 -40.28
CA THR A 2 8.58 38.32 -40.43
C THR A 2 8.14 37.53 -39.21
N THR A 3 7.07 36.77 -39.38
CA THR A 3 6.52 35.86 -38.40
C THR A 3 7.54 34.75 -38.15
N ARG A 4 8.29 34.84 -37.04
CA ARG A 4 9.16 33.76 -36.57
C ARG A 4 8.28 32.65 -36.01
N ILE A 5 8.23 31.55 -36.75
CA ILE A 5 7.74 30.26 -36.28
C ILE A 5 8.65 29.85 -35.10
N LEU A 6 8.10 29.85 -33.89
CA LEU A 6 8.74 29.23 -32.73
C LEU A 6 8.77 27.72 -32.98
N THR A 7 9.96 27.19 -33.26
CA THR A 7 10.21 25.75 -33.31
C THR A 7 10.22 25.19 -31.88
N ALA A 8 9.62 24.01 -31.70
CA ALA A 8 9.52 23.27 -30.43
C ALA A 8 10.87 23.03 -29.71
N THR A 9 11.99 23.23 -30.41
CA THR A 9 13.36 23.17 -29.86
C THR A 9 13.69 24.27 -28.84
N ALA A 10 12.93 25.38 -28.78
CA ALA A 10 13.17 26.42 -27.78
C ALA A 10 12.51 26.17 -26.41
N ALA A 11 11.52 25.27 -26.34
CA ALA A 11 10.92 24.84 -25.07
C ALA A 11 11.80 23.82 -24.32
N LEU A 12 12.78 23.21 -25.01
CA LEU A 12 13.74 22.27 -24.42
C LEU A 12 14.94 22.93 -23.71
N SER A 13 14.96 24.26 -23.57
CA SER A 13 16.10 25.01 -23.01
C SER A 13 15.93 25.47 -21.55
N LEU A 14 14.88 25.03 -20.84
CA LEU A 14 14.61 25.50 -19.47
C LEU A 14 14.32 24.38 -18.46
N ALA A 15 15.17 23.35 -18.41
CA ALA A 15 15.19 22.39 -17.30
C ALA A 15 16.54 21.66 -17.21
N ALA A 16 17.65 22.38 -17.07
CA ALA A 16 18.96 21.76 -16.87
C ALA A 16 19.79 22.54 -15.85
N ALA A 17 19.24 22.73 -14.66
CA ALA A 17 20.04 22.81 -13.45
C ALA A 17 19.78 21.53 -12.66
N ALA A 18 20.35 20.43 -13.16
CA ALA A 18 20.39 19.18 -12.45
C ALA A 18 21.16 19.38 -11.14
N LEU A 19 20.44 19.52 -10.03
CA LEU A 19 20.88 18.92 -8.78
C LEU A 19 20.76 17.40 -8.99
N ALA A 20 21.71 16.83 -9.75
CA ALA A 20 21.95 15.47 -10.27
C ALA A 20 20.76 14.52 -10.57
N ASP A 21 19.71 14.47 -9.74
CA ASP A 21 18.64 13.48 -9.79
C ASP A 21 17.23 14.11 -9.77
N THR A 22 17.09 15.44 -9.93
CA THR A 22 15.78 16.12 -9.93
C THR A 22 15.30 16.48 -11.34
N VAL A 23 14.05 16.14 -11.66
CA VAL A 23 13.38 16.43 -12.94
C VAL A 23 12.07 17.17 -12.71
N GLU A 24 11.88 18.28 -13.42
CA GLU A 24 10.60 18.95 -13.52
C GLU A 24 9.78 18.31 -14.65
N ALA A 25 8.62 17.74 -14.33
CA ALA A 25 7.79 17.01 -15.26
C ALA A 25 6.47 17.76 -15.56
N TYR A 26 6.03 17.59 -16.81
CA TYR A 26 4.68 17.92 -17.27
C TYR A 26 3.98 16.64 -17.75
N PRO A 27 2.63 16.61 -17.81
CA PRO A 27 1.89 15.41 -18.16
C PRO A 27 2.33 14.78 -19.50
N GLY A 28 2.85 13.56 -19.44
CA GLY A 28 3.32 12.73 -20.56
C GLY A 28 4.75 13.00 -21.03
N THR A 29 5.57 13.74 -20.28
CA THR A 29 6.94 14.11 -20.69
C THR A 29 8.03 13.18 -20.18
N LEU A 30 7.81 12.39 -19.13
CA LEU A 30 8.89 11.64 -18.46
C LEU A 30 9.50 10.56 -19.35
N SER A 31 8.73 9.94 -20.24
CA SER A 31 9.27 8.94 -21.18
C SER A 31 10.40 9.51 -22.05
N ALA A 32 10.21 10.73 -22.57
CA ALA A 32 11.23 11.42 -23.37
C ALA A 32 12.43 11.83 -22.52
N ILE A 33 12.19 12.39 -21.33
CA ILE A 33 13.26 12.83 -20.43
C ILE A 33 14.14 11.65 -20.00
N LEU A 34 13.54 10.53 -19.59
CA LEU A 34 14.27 9.32 -19.20
C LEU A 34 15.02 8.70 -20.39
N GLY A 35 14.46 8.79 -21.59
CA GLY A 35 15.13 8.39 -22.83
C GLY A 35 16.40 9.19 -23.09
N GLU A 36 16.33 10.52 -23.00
CA GLU A 36 17.47 11.44 -23.14
C GLU A 36 18.54 11.19 -22.07
N MET A 37 18.15 11.03 -20.80
CA MET A 37 19.08 10.70 -19.72
C MET A 37 19.88 9.43 -20.02
N ARG A 38 19.19 8.37 -20.48
CA ARG A 38 19.81 7.10 -20.85
C ARG A 38 20.78 7.23 -22.03
N LEU A 39 20.41 8.00 -23.05
CA LEU A 39 21.29 8.27 -24.21
C LEU A 39 22.55 9.02 -23.80
N ASN A 40 22.44 9.93 -22.83
CA ASN A 40 23.56 10.67 -22.25
C ASN A 40 24.37 9.87 -21.20
N GLY A 41 24.14 8.56 -21.09
CA GLY A 41 24.86 7.67 -20.18
C GLY A 41 24.46 7.82 -18.70
N SER A 42 23.43 8.61 -18.40
CA SER A 42 22.90 8.80 -17.05
C SER A 42 21.70 7.86 -16.86
N ALA A 43 21.92 6.70 -16.24
CA ALA A 43 20.84 5.82 -15.80
C ALA A 43 20.61 6.05 -14.30
N PRO A 44 19.74 7.01 -13.91
CA PRO A 44 19.55 7.35 -12.51
C PRO A 44 18.99 6.16 -11.75
N THR A 45 19.69 5.72 -10.70
CA THR A 45 19.14 4.77 -9.72
C THR A 45 18.26 5.48 -8.71
N ARG A 46 18.37 6.81 -8.60
CA ARG A 46 17.49 7.66 -7.80
C ARG A 46 16.94 8.80 -8.65
N LEU A 47 15.67 9.11 -8.47
CA LEU A 47 15.01 10.19 -9.19
C LEU A 47 14.04 10.94 -8.28
N ASN A 48 14.12 12.26 -8.28
CA ASN A 48 13.16 13.18 -7.69
C ASN A 48 12.36 13.82 -8.83
N VAL A 49 11.05 13.66 -8.81
CA VAL A 49 10.15 14.24 -9.82
C VAL A 49 9.30 15.31 -9.17
N ARG A 50 9.27 16.47 -9.81
CA ARG A 50 8.45 17.63 -9.44
C ARG A 50 7.47 17.97 -10.55
N GLY A 51 6.53 18.85 -10.24
CA GLY A 51 5.59 19.38 -11.23
C GLY A 51 4.31 18.54 -11.32
N SER A 52 3.80 18.33 -12.54
CA SER A 52 2.55 17.59 -12.76
C SER A 52 2.80 16.42 -13.68
N ILE A 53 2.35 15.24 -13.26
CA ILE A 53 2.52 13.98 -13.99
C ILE A 53 1.15 13.34 -14.25
N ASP A 54 1.05 12.49 -15.27
CA ASP A 54 -0.14 11.67 -15.51
C ASP A 54 0.22 10.17 -15.61
N ILE A 55 -0.75 9.35 -15.98
CA ILE A 55 -0.54 7.90 -16.08
C ILE A 55 0.57 7.49 -17.06
N ARG A 56 0.81 8.26 -18.12
CA ARG A 56 1.87 7.96 -19.11
C ARG A 56 3.24 8.15 -18.47
N ASP A 57 3.37 9.14 -17.60
CA ASP A 57 4.59 9.38 -16.82
C ASP A 57 4.79 8.30 -15.76
N LEU A 58 3.74 7.95 -15.01
CA LEU A 58 3.80 6.87 -14.02
C LEU A 58 4.18 5.53 -14.67
N SER A 59 3.64 5.24 -15.86
CA SER A 59 4.02 4.05 -16.65
C SER A 59 5.48 4.08 -17.08
N ALA A 60 5.98 5.25 -17.50
CA ALA A 60 7.38 5.42 -17.87
C ALA A 60 8.31 5.21 -16.66
N LEU A 61 7.92 5.74 -15.49
CA LEU A 61 8.63 5.55 -14.23
C LEU A 61 8.62 4.09 -13.76
N ALA A 62 7.50 3.39 -13.89
CA ALA A 62 7.39 1.98 -13.54
C ALA A 62 8.29 1.08 -14.41
N ALA A 63 8.41 1.42 -15.70
CA ALA A 63 9.32 0.75 -16.63
C ALA A 63 10.78 1.18 -16.47
N ALA A 64 11.03 2.30 -15.80
CA ALA A 64 12.37 2.77 -15.50
C ALA A 64 12.95 1.94 -14.35
N ARG A 65 14.20 1.48 -14.51
CA ARG A 65 14.92 0.71 -13.49
C ARG A 65 15.47 1.65 -12.40
N ILE A 66 14.57 2.36 -11.74
CA ILE A 66 14.87 3.33 -10.69
C ILE A 66 14.69 2.62 -9.35
N ASP A 67 15.72 2.64 -8.51
CA ASP A 67 15.69 2.00 -7.19
C ASP A 67 15.01 2.90 -6.14
N THR A 68 15.19 4.22 -6.22
CA THR A 68 14.58 5.20 -5.31
C THR A 68 13.85 6.28 -6.09
N LEU A 69 12.55 6.38 -5.88
CA LEU A 69 11.70 7.34 -6.58
C LEU A 69 10.98 8.25 -5.59
N ASP A 70 11.33 9.53 -5.62
CA ASP A 70 10.69 10.57 -4.83
C ASP A 70 9.72 11.36 -5.71
N LEU A 71 8.41 11.16 -5.49
CA LEU A 71 7.33 11.88 -6.15
C LEU A 71 6.64 12.87 -5.21
N SER A 72 7.17 13.09 -4.00
CA SER A 72 6.50 13.86 -2.95
C SER A 72 6.14 15.28 -3.37
N ALA A 73 6.90 15.86 -4.30
CA ALA A 73 6.70 17.19 -4.87
C ALA A 73 6.00 17.19 -6.25
N ALA A 74 5.48 16.04 -6.70
CA ALA A 74 4.68 15.93 -7.92
C ALA A 74 3.17 15.98 -7.61
N THR A 75 2.36 16.27 -8.63
CA THR A 75 0.90 16.16 -8.59
C THR A 75 0.42 15.23 -9.70
N VAL A 76 -0.41 14.24 -9.36
CA VAL A 76 -0.97 13.31 -10.35
C VAL A 76 -2.24 13.88 -10.95
N ARG A 77 -2.21 14.15 -12.25
CA ARG A 77 -3.33 14.68 -13.02
C ARG A 77 -4.13 13.53 -13.64
N GLY A 78 -5.45 13.75 -13.71
CA GLY A 78 -6.33 12.86 -14.45
C GLY A 78 -6.04 12.90 -15.94
N PHE A 79 -6.28 11.78 -16.62
CA PHE A 79 -6.00 11.63 -18.04
C PHE A 79 -7.08 10.79 -18.70
N SER A 80 -7.47 11.16 -19.92
CA SER A 80 -8.45 10.44 -20.72
C SER A 80 -7.93 10.28 -22.15
N SER A 81 -8.04 9.08 -22.71
CA SER A 81 -7.59 8.76 -24.06
C SER A 81 -8.69 8.06 -24.89
N PRO A 82 -8.81 8.39 -26.18
CA PRO A 82 -9.70 7.68 -27.10
C PRO A 82 -9.35 6.19 -27.24
N THR A 83 -8.06 5.85 -27.12
CA THR A 83 -7.56 4.47 -27.15
C THR A 83 -7.24 3.99 -25.75
N PRO A 84 -7.49 2.71 -25.42
CA PRO A 84 -7.14 2.17 -24.11
C PRO A 84 -5.63 2.25 -23.89
N LEU A 85 -5.23 2.54 -22.65
CA LEU A 85 -3.85 2.52 -22.21
C LEU A 85 -3.60 1.27 -21.35
N LEU A 86 -3.36 1.45 -20.05
CA LEU A 86 -3.11 0.38 -19.11
C LEU A 86 -4.37 -0.43 -18.86
N TYR A 87 -4.26 -1.76 -19.00
CA TYR A 87 -5.30 -2.75 -18.67
C TYR A 87 -6.66 -2.45 -19.32
N GLY A 88 -6.66 -1.93 -20.54
CA GLY A 88 -7.89 -1.62 -21.26
C GLY A 88 -8.63 -0.38 -20.77
N LYS A 89 -8.08 0.38 -19.82
CA LYS A 89 -8.72 1.60 -19.30
C LYS A 89 -8.44 2.81 -20.19
N HIS A 90 -9.46 3.65 -20.32
CA HIS A 90 -9.42 4.89 -21.08
C HIS A 90 -9.25 6.13 -20.21
N THR A 91 -9.74 6.07 -18.98
CA THR A 91 -9.81 7.20 -18.05
C THR A 91 -9.09 6.88 -16.76
N PHE A 92 -8.33 7.85 -16.29
CA PHE A 92 -7.53 7.79 -15.07
C PHE A 92 -7.85 9.04 -14.26
N GLU A 93 -8.20 8.85 -13.00
CA GLU A 93 -8.56 9.93 -12.10
C GLU A 93 -7.31 10.68 -11.62
N ALA A 94 -7.48 11.96 -11.30
CA ALA A 94 -6.43 12.72 -10.63
C ALA A 94 -6.21 12.18 -9.21
N ASP A 95 -5.01 12.40 -8.67
CA ASP A 95 -4.67 12.04 -7.29
C ASP A 95 -4.83 10.53 -6.95
N VAL A 96 -4.80 9.65 -7.95
CA VAL A 96 -4.86 8.20 -7.77
C VAL A 96 -3.62 7.57 -8.39
N ILE A 97 -2.98 6.64 -7.68
CA ILE A 97 -2.04 5.70 -8.31
C ILE A 97 -2.86 4.59 -8.97
N PRO A 98 -2.93 4.52 -10.30
CA PRO A 98 -3.88 3.60 -10.94
C PRO A 98 -3.49 2.14 -10.74
N ALA A 99 -4.50 1.27 -10.93
CA ALA A 99 -4.35 -0.16 -10.78
C ALA A 99 -3.17 -0.71 -11.60
N TYR A 100 -2.39 -1.60 -10.99
CA TYR A 100 -1.26 -2.32 -11.58
C TYR A 100 -0.13 -1.47 -12.18
N THR A 101 -0.08 -0.15 -11.92
CA THR A 101 0.87 0.77 -12.57
C THR A 101 2.34 0.42 -12.30
N PHE A 102 2.67 0.04 -11.07
CA PHE A 102 4.01 -0.33 -10.60
C PHE A 102 4.11 -1.82 -10.24
N ALA A 103 3.20 -2.66 -10.76
CA ALA A 103 3.27 -4.10 -10.53
C ALA A 103 4.59 -4.68 -11.11
N GLY A 104 5.32 -5.45 -10.30
CA GLY A 104 6.63 -5.99 -10.65
C GLY A 104 7.75 -4.94 -10.76
N SER A 105 7.52 -3.70 -10.31
CA SER A 105 8.52 -2.63 -10.40
C SER A 105 9.78 -2.98 -9.59
N PRO A 106 10.99 -2.68 -10.11
CA PRO A 106 12.23 -2.87 -9.37
C PRO A 106 12.47 -1.79 -8.29
N CYS A 107 11.59 -0.79 -8.20
CA CYS A 107 11.71 0.29 -7.23
C CYS A 107 11.70 -0.26 -5.79
N ARG A 108 12.70 0.14 -5.00
CA ARG A 108 12.88 -0.28 -3.60
C ARG A 108 12.36 0.74 -2.61
N VAL A 109 12.45 2.03 -2.93
CA VAL A 109 12.01 3.11 -2.05
C VAL A 109 11.16 4.08 -2.84
N MET A 110 9.91 4.26 -2.40
CA MET A 110 8.97 5.20 -3.03
C MET A 110 8.43 6.20 -2.03
N MET A 111 8.50 7.49 -2.37
CA MET A 111 7.77 8.56 -1.68
C MET A 111 6.62 8.98 -2.59
N LEU A 112 5.39 8.72 -2.14
CA LEU A 112 4.22 9.01 -2.96
C LEU A 112 3.94 10.52 -3.03
N PRO A 113 3.31 11.01 -4.12
CA PRO A 113 2.90 12.41 -4.23
C PRO A 113 1.96 12.83 -3.12
N SER A 114 2.20 13.98 -2.48
CA SER A 114 1.48 14.39 -1.26
C SER A 114 -0.04 14.57 -1.43
N GLY A 115 -0.51 14.71 -2.67
CA GLY A 115 -1.93 14.88 -2.99
C GLY A 115 -2.73 13.58 -3.15
N ILE A 116 -2.06 12.41 -3.20
CA ILE A 116 -2.72 11.13 -3.51
C ILE A 116 -3.83 10.82 -2.50
N LYS A 117 -4.98 10.39 -3.04
CA LYS A 117 -6.17 9.95 -2.31
C LYS A 117 -6.37 8.45 -2.34
N ALA A 118 -5.95 7.77 -3.40
CA ALA A 118 -6.14 6.33 -3.51
C ALA A 118 -4.97 5.62 -4.20
N ILE A 119 -4.74 4.38 -3.76
CA ILE A 119 -3.84 3.43 -4.39
C ILE A 119 -4.69 2.31 -4.97
N GLY A 120 -4.65 2.15 -6.29
CA GLY A 120 -5.48 1.21 -7.01
C GLY A 120 -5.12 -0.26 -6.77
N GLU A 121 -6.02 -1.12 -7.24
CA GLU A 121 -5.85 -2.58 -7.23
C GLU A 121 -4.50 -3.00 -7.82
N GLY A 122 -3.75 -3.82 -7.09
CA GLY A 122 -2.48 -4.36 -7.55
C GLY A 122 -1.42 -3.31 -7.92
N ALA A 123 -1.59 -2.03 -7.54
CA ALA A 123 -0.76 -0.92 -8.00
C ALA A 123 0.74 -1.17 -7.85
N PHE A 124 1.16 -1.87 -6.79
CA PHE A 124 2.53 -2.24 -6.47
C PHE A 124 2.72 -3.76 -6.33
N ALA A 125 1.79 -4.57 -6.84
CA ALA A 125 1.84 -6.02 -6.66
C ALA A 125 3.17 -6.62 -7.17
N SER A 126 3.80 -7.48 -6.36
CA SER A 126 5.08 -8.14 -6.63
C SER A 126 6.24 -7.18 -6.93
N SER A 127 6.15 -5.93 -6.45
CA SER A 127 7.27 -4.99 -6.58
C SER A 127 8.41 -5.31 -5.60
N SER A 128 9.59 -4.76 -5.88
CA SER A 128 10.77 -4.89 -5.00
C SER A 128 10.79 -3.84 -3.87
N LEU A 129 9.65 -3.22 -3.56
CA LEU A 129 9.56 -2.19 -2.53
C LEU A 129 10.02 -2.73 -1.18
N ALA A 130 10.98 -2.04 -0.60
CA ALA A 130 11.42 -2.21 0.79
C ALA A 130 10.82 -1.15 1.72
N ARG A 131 10.55 0.04 1.19
CA ARG A 131 9.92 1.14 1.90
C ARG A 131 8.98 1.93 0.99
N ILE A 132 7.81 2.26 1.52
CA ILE A 132 6.90 3.23 0.91
C ILE A 132 6.46 4.26 1.95
N ASP A 133 6.64 5.53 1.60
CA ASP A 133 6.14 6.65 2.39
C ASP A 133 4.81 7.11 1.76
N MET A 134 3.69 6.73 2.38
CA MET A 134 2.35 7.16 1.97
C MET A 134 1.99 8.48 2.66
N PRO A 135 1.47 9.48 1.93
CA PRO A 135 1.09 10.76 2.52
C PRO A 135 -0.21 10.67 3.31
N GLU A 136 -0.39 11.59 4.26
CA GLU A 136 -1.71 11.85 4.82
C GLU A 136 -2.67 12.32 3.71
N GLY A 137 -3.90 11.82 3.75
CA GLY A 137 -4.92 12.08 2.73
C GLY A 137 -5.24 10.87 1.85
N VAL A 138 -4.44 9.80 1.88
CA VAL A 138 -4.83 8.51 1.27
C VAL A 138 -5.97 7.91 2.09
N THR A 139 -7.11 7.68 1.46
CA THR A 139 -8.31 7.09 2.08
C THR A 139 -8.55 5.66 1.63
N LEU A 140 -7.96 5.23 0.52
CA LEU A 140 -8.17 3.90 -0.05
C LEU A 140 -6.86 3.24 -0.49
N ILE A 141 -6.64 2.02 0.01
CA ILE A 141 -5.67 1.05 -0.53
C ILE A 141 -6.48 -0.10 -1.13
N GLY A 142 -6.40 -0.26 -2.44
CA GLY A 142 -7.18 -1.25 -3.19
C GLY A 142 -6.73 -2.69 -2.98
N ASP A 143 -7.50 -3.61 -3.55
CA ASP A 143 -7.23 -5.04 -3.48
C ASP A 143 -5.86 -5.37 -4.04
N PHE A 144 -5.12 -6.23 -3.33
CA PHE A 144 -3.78 -6.67 -3.72
C PHE A 144 -2.75 -5.55 -3.97
N ALA A 145 -3.01 -4.31 -3.52
CA ALA A 145 -2.19 -3.14 -3.87
C ALA A 145 -0.68 -3.35 -3.64
N PHE A 146 -0.28 -4.04 -2.57
CA PHE A 146 1.11 -4.38 -2.23
C PHE A 146 1.34 -5.90 -2.18
N SER A 147 0.43 -6.70 -2.73
CA SER A 147 0.52 -8.17 -2.69
C SER A 147 1.83 -8.67 -3.30
N GLY A 148 2.60 -9.46 -2.57
CA GLY A 148 3.88 -10.02 -3.00
C GLY A 148 5.07 -9.06 -2.91
N CYS A 149 4.94 -7.90 -2.25
CA CYS A 149 6.09 -7.04 -1.93
C CYS A 149 6.93 -7.68 -0.81
N ALA A 150 7.60 -8.80 -1.11
CA ALA A 150 8.26 -9.64 -0.12
C ALA A 150 9.36 -8.92 0.68
N SER A 151 9.96 -7.86 0.11
CA SER A 151 10.99 -7.04 0.75
C SER A 151 10.43 -5.87 1.58
N LEU A 152 9.12 -5.62 1.59
CA LEU A 152 8.53 -4.45 2.24
C LEU A 152 8.64 -4.57 3.77
N GLU A 153 9.54 -3.80 4.38
CA GLU A 153 9.82 -3.89 5.82
C GLU A 153 8.85 -3.04 6.65
N LYS A 154 8.47 -1.88 6.11
CA LYS A 154 7.58 -0.89 6.74
C LYS A 154 6.66 -0.27 5.70
N ALA A 155 5.38 -0.22 6.01
CA ALA A 155 4.37 0.57 5.30
C ALA A 155 3.90 1.68 6.24
N GLY A 156 4.22 2.95 5.92
CA GLY A 156 3.69 4.08 6.66
C GLY A 156 2.20 4.23 6.39
N ILE A 157 1.34 3.72 7.28
CA ILE A 157 -0.11 3.79 7.12
C ILE A 157 -0.61 5.19 7.54
N PRO A 158 -1.29 5.93 6.67
CA PRO A 158 -1.80 7.27 7.00
C PRO A 158 -3.03 7.19 7.89
N SER A 159 -3.19 8.17 8.78
CA SER A 159 -4.33 8.24 9.69
C SER A 159 -5.67 8.41 8.97
N THR A 160 -5.64 8.95 7.75
CA THR A 160 -6.82 9.14 6.90
C THR A 160 -7.33 7.86 6.22
N LEU A 161 -6.67 6.72 6.39
CA LEU A 161 -7.07 5.48 5.72
C LEU A 161 -8.47 5.03 6.19
N GLU A 162 -9.37 4.79 5.24
CA GLU A 162 -10.75 4.35 5.49
C GLU A 162 -10.99 2.94 4.95
N THR A 163 -10.42 2.62 3.79
CA THR A 163 -10.62 1.34 3.10
C THR A 163 -9.30 0.63 2.85
N LEU A 164 -9.22 -0.62 3.30
CA LEU A 164 -8.11 -1.53 3.06
C LEU A 164 -8.62 -2.78 2.33
N GLY A 165 -8.17 -2.96 1.09
CA GLY A 165 -8.66 -3.99 0.17
C GLY A 165 -8.23 -5.41 0.51
N GLN A 166 -8.89 -6.36 -0.13
CA GLN A 166 -8.60 -7.79 -0.05
C GLN A 166 -7.15 -8.07 -0.45
N GLY A 167 -6.41 -8.81 0.38
CA GLY A 167 -5.03 -9.19 0.07
C GLY A 167 -4.07 -8.01 -0.10
N ALA A 168 -4.41 -6.81 0.38
CA ALA A 168 -3.65 -5.59 0.11
C ALA A 168 -2.16 -5.72 0.44
N PHE A 169 -1.78 -6.45 1.50
CA PHE A 169 -0.41 -6.71 1.91
C PHE A 169 -0.05 -8.21 1.88
N ALA A 170 -0.83 -9.05 1.20
CA ALA A 170 -0.58 -10.50 1.16
C ALA A 170 0.86 -10.79 0.68
N GLY A 171 1.61 -11.66 1.35
CA GLY A 171 2.97 -12.05 0.96
C GLY A 171 4.02 -10.95 1.16
N CYS A 172 3.76 -9.91 1.97
CA CYS A 172 4.80 -8.98 2.41
C CYS A 172 5.65 -9.64 3.51
N GLU A 173 6.49 -10.61 3.12
CA GLU A 173 7.24 -11.48 4.02
C GLU A 173 8.15 -10.73 5.02
N SER A 174 8.70 -9.59 4.62
CA SER A 174 9.58 -8.76 5.47
C SER A 174 8.84 -7.74 6.35
N LEU A 175 7.52 -7.62 6.22
CA LEU A 175 6.75 -6.62 6.96
C LEU A 175 6.69 -7.04 8.44
N THR A 176 7.30 -6.24 9.32
CA THR A 176 7.48 -6.61 10.74
C THR A 176 6.40 -6.07 11.66
N GLU A 177 5.95 -4.85 11.39
CA GLU A 177 4.98 -4.11 12.18
C GLU A 177 4.02 -3.33 11.28
N THR A 178 2.79 -3.09 11.75
CA THR A 178 1.82 -2.21 11.09
C THR A 178 0.95 -1.52 12.13
N ASP A 179 0.82 -0.20 12.04
CA ASP A 179 -0.05 0.57 12.93
C ASP A 179 -1.32 1.00 12.18
N LEU A 180 -2.45 0.39 12.52
CA LEU A 180 -3.78 0.78 12.02
C LEU A 180 -4.59 1.55 13.07
N SER A 181 -4.03 1.83 14.26
CA SER A 181 -4.77 2.39 15.41
C SER A 181 -5.41 3.74 15.12
N LYS A 182 -4.75 4.54 14.28
CA LYS A 182 -5.20 5.89 13.88
C LYS A 182 -6.12 5.91 12.68
N THR A 183 -6.35 4.77 12.05
CA THR A 183 -7.18 4.68 10.83
C THR A 183 -8.66 4.58 11.18
N SER A 184 -9.52 4.88 10.21
CA SER A 184 -10.97 4.66 10.31
C SER A 184 -11.40 3.34 9.67
N VAL A 185 -10.46 2.43 9.43
CA VAL A 185 -10.72 1.11 8.84
C VAL A 185 -11.65 0.31 9.74
N THR A 186 -12.77 -0.14 9.18
CA THR A 186 -13.79 -0.89 9.93
C THR A 186 -13.67 -2.41 9.75
N GLY A 187 -12.85 -2.88 8.82
CA GLY A 187 -12.67 -4.30 8.57
C GLY A 187 -11.31 -4.62 7.99
N ILE A 188 -10.71 -5.71 8.44
CA ILE A 188 -9.57 -6.33 7.76
C ILE A 188 -10.14 -7.34 6.77
N ALA A 189 -9.99 -7.08 5.48
CA ALA A 189 -10.55 -7.92 4.42
C ALA A 189 -9.86 -9.30 4.33
N ASP A 190 -10.42 -10.18 3.51
CA ASP A 190 -9.87 -11.52 3.29
C ASP A 190 -8.41 -11.44 2.83
N ARG A 191 -7.57 -12.30 3.40
CA ARG A 191 -6.13 -12.42 3.09
C ARG A 191 -5.29 -11.14 3.23
N THR A 192 -5.78 -10.07 3.84
CA THR A 192 -5.11 -8.75 3.85
C THR A 192 -3.63 -8.82 4.21
N PHE A 193 -3.25 -9.61 5.21
CA PHE A 193 -1.87 -9.84 5.67
C PHE A 193 -1.46 -11.32 5.57
N ALA A 194 -2.13 -12.11 4.72
CA ALA A 194 -1.81 -13.53 4.53
C ALA A 194 -0.36 -13.69 4.06
N GLY A 195 0.44 -14.51 4.71
CA GLY A 195 1.84 -14.77 4.36
C GLY A 195 2.82 -13.67 4.77
N CYS A 196 2.42 -12.68 5.57
CA CYS A 196 3.38 -11.73 6.18
C CYS A 196 4.13 -12.42 7.33
N THR A 197 5.10 -13.27 6.98
CA THR A 197 5.77 -14.19 7.92
C THR A 197 6.60 -13.51 9.00
N ALA A 198 7.06 -12.28 8.79
CA ALA A 198 7.74 -11.47 9.81
C ALA A 198 6.80 -10.58 10.65
N LEU A 199 5.51 -10.49 10.29
CA LEU A 199 4.57 -9.56 10.94
C LEU A 199 4.26 -10.06 12.35
N SER A 200 4.86 -9.39 13.33
CA SER A 200 4.82 -9.79 14.74
C SER A 200 3.98 -8.87 15.61
N GLN A 201 3.77 -7.62 15.15
CA GLN A 201 3.00 -6.61 15.85
C GLN A 201 2.04 -5.90 14.89
N ILE A 202 0.78 -5.79 15.32
CA ILE A 202 -0.22 -4.97 14.63
C ILE A 202 -1.09 -4.25 15.65
N GLU A 203 -1.20 -2.93 15.52
CA GLU A 203 -2.11 -2.12 16.32
C GLU A 203 -3.42 -1.96 15.56
N MET A 204 -4.53 -2.42 16.15
CA MET A 204 -5.83 -2.50 15.48
C MET A 204 -6.57 -1.15 15.46
N PRO A 205 -7.39 -0.88 14.43
CA PRO A 205 -8.20 0.35 14.40
C PRO A 205 -9.27 0.33 15.49
N GLY A 206 -9.51 1.46 16.15
CA GLY A 206 -10.51 1.57 17.22
C GLY A 206 -11.96 1.34 16.76
N GLN A 207 -12.22 1.38 15.45
CA GLN A 207 -13.53 1.14 14.84
C GLN A 207 -13.64 -0.23 14.16
N LEU A 208 -12.70 -1.15 14.40
CA LEU A 208 -12.73 -2.48 13.80
C LEU A 208 -14.02 -3.23 14.14
N ARG A 209 -14.62 -3.84 13.11
CA ARG A 209 -15.85 -4.64 13.20
C ARG A 209 -15.66 -6.04 12.65
N THR A 210 -14.84 -6.22 11.62
CA THR A 210 -14.70 -7.51 10.93
C THR A 210 -13.25 -7.89 10.66
N ILE A 211 -12.95 -9.18 10.73
CA ILE A 211 -11.71 -9.79 10.26
C ILE A 211 -12.10 -10.90 9.27
N GLY A 212 -11.60 -10.78 8.05
CA GLY A 212 -11.89 -11.66 6.93
C GLY A 212 -11.20 -13.02 6.99
N THR A 213 -11.58 -13.88 6.06
CA THR A 213 -11.05 -15.23 5.90
C THR A 213 -9.55 -15.17 5.59
N LEU A 214 -8.74 -15.96 6.30
CA LEU A 214 -7.28 -16.01 6.13
C LEU A 214 -6.57 -14.65 6.27
N ALA A 215 -7.20 -13.64 6.89
CA ALA A 215 -6.67 -12.28 6.97
C ALA A 215 -5.23 -12.19 7.52
N PHE A 216 -4.88 -13.06 8.47
CA PHE A 216 -3.57 -13.15 9.13
C PHE A 216 -2.94 -14.54 8.98
N GLU A 217 -3.32 -15.29 7.94
CA GLU A 217 -2.77 -16.61 7.66
C GLU A 217 -1.23 -16.56 7.62
N GLY A 218 -0.56 -17.46 8.36
CA GLY A 218 0.89 -17.59 8.29
C GLY A 218 1.69 -16.40 8.83
N THR A 219 1.07 -15.50 9.59
CA THR A 219 1.77 -14.38 10.26
C THR A 219 2.47 -14.82 11.55
N ALA A 220 3.37 -13.97 12.05
CA ALA A 220 4.12 -14.18 13.30
C ALA A 220 3.57 -13.35 14.48
N LEU A 221 2.31 -12.90 14.40
CA LEU A 221 1.72 -12.07 15.46
C LEU A 221 1.78 -12.82 16.79
N SER A 222 2.21 -12.12 17.84
CA SER A 222 2.31 -12.72 19.18
C SER A 222 1.07 -12.50 20.03
N SER A 223 0.32 -11.43 19.76
CA SER A 223 -0.92 -11.10 20.44
C SER A 223 -1.83 -10.27 19.54
N LEU A 224 -3.13 -10.37 19.80
CA LEU A 224 -4.14 -9.53 19.17
C LEU A 224 -5.18 -9.14 20.21
N SER A 225 -5.32 -7.84 20.48
CA SER A 225 -6.39 -7.31 21.35
C SER A 225 -7.35 -6.45 20.55
N ALA A 226 -8.64 -6.67 20.74
CA ALA A 226 -9.69 -5.78 20.27
C ALA A 226 -10.67 -5.49 21.42
N ASP A 227 -10.83 -4.20 21.74
CA ASP A 227 -11.62 -3.73 22.89
C ASP A 227 -13.14 -3.77 22.65
N ARG A 228 -13.57 -4.31 21.50
CA ARG A 228 -14.97 -4.35 21.07
C ARG A 228 -15.34 -5.70 20.46
N GLN A 229 -16.64 -5.94 20.38
CA GLN A 229 -17.20 -7.07 19.65
C GLN A 229 -16.85 -6.97 18.17
N ILE A 230 -16.14 -7.97 17.64
CA ILE A 230 -15.79 -8.07 16.23
C ILE A 230 -16.22 -9.44 15.68
N THR A 231 -16.62 -9.46 14.41
CA THR A 231 -16.90 -10.70 13.68
C THR A 231 -15.61 -11.19 13.04
N VAL A 232 -15.19 -12.39 13.42
CA VAL A 232 -13.99 -13.04 12.85
C VAL A 232 -14.44 -14.19 11.97
N SER A 233 -14.06 -14.13 10.69
CA SER A 233 -14.31 -15.21 9.72
C SER A 233 -13.50 -16.47 10.04
N PRO A 234 -13.96 -17.66 9.61
CA PRO A 234 -13.19 -18.89 9.74
C PRO A 234 -11.79 -18.75 9.14
N PHE A 235 -10.82 -19.45 9.73
CA PHE A 235 -9.43 -19.48 9.24
C PHE A 235 -8.69 -18.14 9.24
N ALA A 236 -9.23 -17.07 9.84
CA ALA A 236 -8.57 -15.76 9.91
C ALA A 236 -7.10 -15.83 10.39
N PHE A 237 -6.76 -16.79 11.25
CA PHE A 237 -5.45 -16.96 11.90
C PHE A 237 -4.81 -18.34 11.60
N ALA A 238 -5.13 -18.94 10.45
CA ALA A 238 -4.59 -20.25 10.07
C ALA A 238 -3.06 -20.22 9.92
N LEU A 239 -2.39 -21.36 10.17
CA LEU A 239 -0.94 -21.54 9.96
C LEU A 239 -0.03 -20.56 10.72
N MET A 240 -0.54 -19.85 11.73
CA MET A 240 0.28 -18.98 12.57
C MET A 240 1.22 -19.79 13.46
N ARG A 241 2.51 -19.46 13.41
CA ARG A 241 3.57 -20.23 14.11
C ARG A 241 3.92 -19.69 15.49
N ALA A 242 3.61 -18.42 15.77
CA ALA A 242 4.12 -17.69 16.93
C ALA A 242 3.05 -17.35 17.99
N MET A 243 1.76 -17.45 17.67
CA MET A 243 0.68 -17.06 18.57
C MET A 243 0.09 -18.28 19.28
N PRO A 244 0.15 -18.38 20.62
CA PRO A 244 -0.71 -19.28 21.34
C PRO A 244 -2.15 -18.75 21.30
N ALA A 245 -3.12 -19.65 21.21
CA ALA A 245 -4.56 -19.38 21.25
C ALA A 245 -5.02 -18.37 22.33
N SER A 246 -4.34 -18.34 23.48
CA SER A 246 -4.60 -17.47 24.61
C SER A 246 -4.22 -16.00 24.40
N ALA A 247 -3.40 -15.69 23.39
CA ALA A 247 -2.93 -14.35 23.11
C ALA A 247 -3.87 -13.54 22.20
N VAL A 248 -4.99 -14.13 21.79
CA VAL A 248 -6.09 -13.44 21.14
C VAL A 248 -7.13 -13.09 22.19
N SER A 249 -7.16 -11.83 22.60
CA SER A 249 -8.17 -11.32 23.52
C SER A 249 -9.23 -10.57 22.72
N VAL A 250 -10.19 -11.32 22.18
CA VAL A 250 -11.34 -10.77 21.45
C VAL A 250 -12.56 -10.97 22.33
N SER A 251 -13.07 -9.90 22.93
CA SER A 251 -14.10 -9.95 23.97
C SER A 251 -15.45 -10.53 23.52
N ASN A 252 -15.70 -10.64 22.21
CA ASN A 252 -16.96 -11.15 21.68
C ASN A 252 -16.85 -11.55 20.19
N ALA A 253 -16.16 -12.65 19.87
CA ALA A 253 -16.09 -13.14 18.49
C ALA A 253 -17.40 -13.85 18.11
N GLY A 254 -18.19 -13.24 17.22
CA GLY A 254 -19.32 -13.93 16.56
C GLY A 254 -18.81 -14.92 15.50
N ALA A 255 -17.99 -15.89 15.90
CA ALA A 255 -17.43 -16.87 14.97
C ALA A 255 -18.54 -17.87 14.59
N ALA A 256 -19.03 -17.80 13.34
CA ALA A 256 -20.04 -18.72 12.82
C ALA A 256 -19.56 -20.19 12.85
N HIS A 257 -18.24 -20.39 12.77
CA HIS A 257 -17.53 -21.65 12.97
C HIS A 257 -16.17 -21.26 13.58
N GLY A 258 -15.69 -21.98 14.61
CA GLY A 258 -14.61 -21.58 15.52
C GLY A 258 -13.37 -20.92 14.87
N ILE A 259 -12.64 -20.13 15.65
CA ILE A 259 -11.43 -19.47 15.16
C ILE A 259 -10.36 -20.54 14.96
N TYR A 260 -9.97 -20.80 13.71
CA TYR A 260 -8.95 -21.79 13.39
C TYR A 260 -7.57 -21.18 13.66
N PHE A 261 -6.86 -21.68 14.68
CA PHE A 261 -5.49 -21.28 15.02
C PHE A 261 -4.55 -22.45 14.78
N GLY A 262 -3.56 -22.27 13.91
CA GLY A 262 -2.66 -23.36 13.53
C GLY A 262 -3.43 -24.53 12.90
N ASP A 263 -3.38 -25.70 13.54
CA ASP A 263 -4.05 -26.94 13.14
C ASP A 263 -5.28 -27.28 14.01
N GLU A 264 -5.65 -26.41 14.96
CA GLU A 264 -6.73 -26.67 15.93
C GLU A 264 -7.89 -25.68 15.80
N TRP A 265 -9.12 -26.19 15.97
CA TRP A 265 -10.31 -25.36 16.14
C TRP A 265 -10.35 -24.82 17.56
N LEU A 266 -10.22 -23.49 17.74
CA LEU A 266 -10.56 -22.91 19.03
C LEU A 266 -12.07 -22.81 19.18
N THR A 267 -12.59 -23.61 20.10
CA THR A 267 -13.97 -23.53 20.60
C THR A 267 -14.14 -22.43 21.65
N GLN A 268 -13.04 -21.94 22.26
CA GLN A 268 -13.03 -20.79 23.16
C GLN A 268 -11.79 -19.92 22.95
N VAL A 269 -12.03 -18.66 22.59
CA VAL A 269 -11.07 -17.56 22.81
C VAL A 269 -11.08 -17.29 24.31
N ALA A 270 -9.91 -17.19 24.94
CA ALA A 270 -9.85 -16.88 26.37
C ALA A 270 -10.46 -15.49 26.63
N TYR A 271 -11.64 -15.46 27.24
CA TYR A 271 -12.22 -14.23 27.75
C TYR A 271 -11.47 -13.89 29.05
N PRO A 272 -10.74 -12.76 29.13
CA PRO A 272 -10.39 -12.24 30.45
C PRO A 272 -11.72 -11.92 31.13
N LEU A 273 -12.10 -12.74 32.12
CA LEU A 273 -13.17 -12.40 33.04
C LEU A 273 -12.76 -11.07 33.65
N ALA A 274 -13.41 -9.98 33.23
CA ALA A 274 -13.35 -8.76 34.01
C ALA A 274 -13.81 -9.15 35.43
N PRO A 275 -13.01 -8.93 36.48
CA PRO A 275 -13.50 -9.15 37.83
C PRO A 275 -14.73 -8.28 38.00
N ILE A 276 -15.90 -8.91 38.19
CA ILE A 276 -17.13 -8.20 38.48
C ILE A 276 -16.89 -7.53 39.84
N PRO A 277 -16.83 -6.19 39.94
CA PRO A 277 -16.64 -5.54 41.23
C PRO A 277 -17.88 -5.83 42.08
N GLY A 278 -17.73 -6.67 43.12
CA GLY A 278 -18.77 -6.88 44.13
C GLY A 278 -19.32 -8.30 44.30
N LEU A 279 -18.76 -9.35 43.68
CA LEU A 279 -19.13 -10.74 44.01
C LEU A 279 -18.06 -11.40 44.89
N ALA A 280 -18.31 -11.43 46.19
CA ALA A 280 -17.60 -12.29 47.13
C ALA A 280 -18.03 -13.75 46.88
N TYR A 281 -17.08 -14.62 46.55
CA TYR A 281 -17.34 -16.06 46.53
C TYR A 281 -17.26 -16.59 47.97
N ALA A 282 -18.34 -17.25 48.40
CA ALA A 282 -18.47 -17.94 49.68
C ALA A 282 -17.61 -19.22 49.73
#